data_AF-A0AAV5T353-F1
#
_entry.id   AF-A0AAV5T353-F1
#
_cell.length_a   1.000
_cell.length_b   1.000
_cell.length_c   1.000
_cell.angle_alpha   90.00
_cell.angle_beta   90.00
_cell.angle_gamma   90.00
#
_symmetry.space_group_name_H-M   'P 1'
#
loop_
_entity.id
_entity.type
_entity.pdbx_description
1 polymer ?
#
loop_
_entity_poly.entity_id
_entity_poly.type
_entity_poly.pdbx_seq_one_letter_code
_entity_poly.pdbx_strand_id
1 'polypeptide(L)'
;QVLSDGSSVYRIAVITDLDKDSKTEDGKRFRSYFRKGRLTVSPEFTRVSVDWDETKDDISLLSEVSSGGRAMELSDMVVFDRNLLTVDDRTGILYKV
;
A
#
# COMPACT_ATOMS: atom_id res chain seq x y z
N GLN A 1 -6.30 17.60 6.25
CA GLN A 1 -6.00 18.68 7.22
C GLN A 1 -5.57 19.89 6.44
N VAL A 2 -5.96 21.10 6.82
CA VAL A 2 -5.45 22.34 6.20
C VAL A 2 -4.44 22.96 7.18
N LEU A 3 -3.28 23.38 6.68
CA LEU A 3 -2.21 24.02 7.45
C LEU A 3 -2.41 25.54 7.51
N SER A 4 -1.66 26.22 8.38
CA SER A 4 -1.76 27.67 8.56
C SER A 4 -1.33 28.48 7.34
N ASP A 5 -0.51 27.91 6.47
CA ASP A 5 -0.07 28.51 5.20
C ASP A 5 -1.09 28.30 4.07
N GLY A 6 -2.22 27.63 4.32
CA GLY A 6 -3.24 27.29 3.33
C GLY A 6 -3.01 25.96 2.61
N SER A 7 -1.89 25.27 2.85
CA SER A 7 -1.61 23.97 2.25
C SER A 7 -2.58 22.88 2.74
N SER A 8 -2.95 21.95 1.86
CA SER A 8 -3.81 20.81 2.19
C SER A 8 -3.00 19.53 2.33
N VAL A 9 -3.18 18.83 3.46
CA VAL A 9 -2.51 17.57 3.80
C VAL A 9 -3.49 16.41 3.73
N TYR A 10 -3.11 15.39 2.96
CA TYR A 10 -3.84 14.15 2.75
C TYR A 10 -3.05 12.97 3.30
N ARG A 11 -3.75 12.00 3.88
CA ARG A 11 -3.14 10.72 4.24
C ARG A 11 -3.06 9.87 2.98
N ILE A 12 -1.87 9.33 2.72
CA ILE A 12 -1.66 8.40 1.61
C ILE A 12 -1.08 7.10 2.13
N ALA A 13 -1.24 6.05 1.32
CA ALA A 13 -0.52 4.82 1.50
C ALA A 13 -0.18 4.22 0.13
N VAL A 14 0.86 3.41 0.10
CA VAL A 14 1.31 2.66 -1.08
C VAL A 14 1.49 1.20 -0.69
N ILE A 15 1.30 0.33 -1.68
CA ILE A 15 1.39 -1.11 -1.55
C ILE A 15 2.22 -1.66 -2.71
N THR A 16 2.99 -2.72 -2.49
CA THR A 16 3.87 -3.26 -3.52
C THR A 16 3.23 -4.43 -4.25
N ASP A 17 3.39 -4.44 -5.56
CA ASP A 17 3.46 -5.67 -6.33
C ASP A 17 4.95 -6.06 -6.46
N LEU A 18 5.30 -7.26 -5.99
CA LEU A 18 6.67 -7.78 -6.07
C LEU A 18 6.81 -8.87 -7.15
N ASP A 19 5.76 -9.10 -7.95
CA ASP A 19 5.69 -10.21 -8.90
C ASP A 19 6.08 -11.54 -8.21
N LYS A 20 7.05 -12.26 -8.79
CA LYS A 20 7.57 -13.54 -8.29
C LYS A 20 8.40 -13.41 -7.01
N ASP A 21 8.90 -12.21 -6.70
CA ASP A 21 9.69 -11.94 -5.50
C ASP A 21 8.82 -11.76 -4.25
N SER A 22 7.49 -11.85 -4.41
CA SER A 22 6.54 -11.95 -3.30
C SER A 22 6.76 -13.19 -2.44
N LYS A 23 7.31 -14.29 -2.99
CA LYS A 23 7.49 -15.54 -2.27
C LYS A 23 8.58 -15.43 -1.20
N THR A 24 8.26 -15.82 0.04
CA THR A 24 9.22 -15.79 1.15
C THR A 24 10.22 -16.94 1.07
N GLU A 25 11.35 -16.81 1.76
CA GLU A 25 12.44 -17.79 1.79
C GLU A 25 12.00 -19.19 2.22
N ASP A 26 10.99 -19.29 3.09
CA ASP A 26 10.41 -20.57 3.52
C ASP A 26 9.59 -21.29 2.42
N GLY A 27 9.33 -20.62 1.29
CA GLY A 27 8.57 -21.12 0.16
C GLY A 27 7.06 -21.35 0.42
N LYS A 28 6.58 -21.01 1.62
CA LYS A 28 5.20 -21.28 2.07
C LYS A 28 4.33 -20.04 2.10
N ARG A 29 4.93 -18.87 2.30
CA ARG A 29 4.22 -17.59 2.36
C ARG A 29 4.57 -16.70 1.19
N PHE A 30 3.71 -15.73 0.98
CA PHE A 30 3.88 -14.64 0.03
C PHE A 30 3.72 -13.33 0.77
N ARG A 31 4.42 -12.30 0.31
CA ARG A 31 4.55 -11.02 0.98
C ARG A 31 4.35 -9.86 0.01
N SER A 32 3.68 -8.83 0.51
CA SER A 32 3.71 -7.47 -0.02
C SER A 32 4.11 -6.49 1.09
N TYR A 33 4.61 -5.32 0.73
CA TYR A 33 4.93 -4.24 1.66
C TYR A 33 3.92 -3.12 1.55
N PHE A 34 3.57 -2.56 2.69
CA PHE A 34 2.66 -1.45 2.83
C PHE A 34 3.33 -0.30 3.58
N ARG A 35 3.26 0.90 3.02
CA ARG A 35 3.83 2.12 3.61
C ARG A 35 2.80 3.23 3.63
N LYS A 36 2.76 3.97 4.74
CA LYS A 36 1.90 5.14 4.93
C LYS A 36 2.73 6.42 4.87
N GLY A 37 2.10 7.50 4.42
CA GLY A 37 2.72 8.80 4.34
C GLY A 37 1.70 9.93 4.34
N ARG A 38 2.18 11.13 4.09
CA ARG A 38 1.39 12.34 3.93
C ARG A 38 1.75 12.98 2.60
N LEU A 39 0.73 13.43 1.89
CA LEU A 39 0.86 14.23 0.68
C LEU A 39 0.40 15.64 1.02
N THR A 40 1.27 16.62 0.84
CA THR A 40 0.97 18.04 1.09
C THR A 40 0.91 18.77 -0.24
N VAL A 41 -0.23 19.38 -0.54
CA VAL A 41 -0.47 20.19 -1.74
C VAL A 41 -0.45 21.66 -1.36
N SER A 42 0.35 22.47 -2.08
CA SER A 42 0.39 23.92 -1.86
C SER A 42 -0.97 24.57 -2.21
N PRO A 43 -1.32 25.70 -1.58
CA PRO A 43 -2.62 26.35 -1.82
C PRO A 43 -2.86 26.74 -3.28
N GLU A 44 -1.81 27.03 -4.05
CA GLU A 44 -1.88 27.36 -5.48
C GLU A 44 -1.89 26.13 -6.39
N PHE A 45 -1.85 24.92 -5.84
CA PHE A 45 -1.79 23.65 -6.60
C PHE A 45 -0.59 23.52 -7.56
N THR A 46 0.52 24.19 -7.25
CA THR A 46 1.74 24.20 -8.09
C THR A 46 2.84 23.29 -7.54
N ARG A 47 2.75 22.86 -6.28
CA ARG A 47 3.72 21.98 -5.62
C ARG A 47 3.03 20.91 -4.82
N VAL A 48 3.65 19.72 -4.82
CA VAL A 48 3.27 18.58 -4.00
C VAL A 48 4.52 18.05 -3.32
N SER A 49 4.47 17.82 -2.00
CA SER A 49 5.49 17.07 -1.27
C SER A 49 4.91 15.77 -0.72
N VAL A 50 5.78 14.78 -0.57
CA VAL A 50 5.44 13.50 0.05
C VAL A 50 6.41 13.23 1.18
N ASP A 51 5.86 13.00 2.37
CA ASP A 51 6.59 12.64 3.58
C ASP A 51 6.12 11.27 4.04
N TRP A 52 7.03 10.30 4.10
CA TRP A 52 6.72 8.97 4.62
C TRP A 52 6.73 8.97 6.15
N ASP A 53 5.91 8.13 6.77
CA ASP A 53 5.95 7.97 8.22
C ASP A 53 7.34 7.47 8.64
N GLU A 54 7.90 8.04 9.70
CA GLU A 54 9.11 7.53 10.33
C GLU A 54 8.81 6.19 11.00
N THR A 55 9.03 5.10 10.25
CA THR A 55 9.03 3.73 10.75
C THR A 55 10.40 3.11 10.54
N LYS A 56 10.75 2.13 11.37
CA LYS A 56 12.01 1.39 11.20
C LYS A 56 12.02 0.61 9.87
N ASP A 57 10.88 0.01 9.54
CA ASP A 57 10.68 -0.86 8.38
C ASP A 57 9.27 -0.68 7.80
N ASP A 58 9.05 -1.20 6.59
CA ASP A 58 7.73 -1.30 5.97
C ASP A 58 6.85 -2.36 6.63
N ILE A 59 5.53 -2.15 6.58
CA ILE A 59 4.57 -3.12 7.10
C ILE A 59 4.49 -4.29 6.13
N SER A 60 4.84 -5.49 6.60
CA SER A 60 4.73 -6.72 5.81
C SER A 60 3.32 -7.28 5.89
N LEU A 61 2.67 -7.45 4.74
CA LEU A 61 1.41 -8.18 4.58
C LEU A 61 1.73 -9.59 4.09
N LEU A 62 1.15 -10.62 4.71
CA LEU A 62 1.49 -12.02 4.44
C LEU A 62 0.24 -12.87 4.16
N SER A 63 0.36 -13.82 3.24
CA SER A 63 -0.65 -14.85 2.95
C SER A 63 0.01 -16.20 2.66
N GLU A 64 -0.65 -17.28 3.06
CA GLU A 64 -0.34 -18.67 2.65
C GLU A 64 -1.25 -19.14 1.49
N VAL A 65 -2.31 -18.38 1.21
CA VAL A 65 -3.25 -18.68 0.12
C VAL A 65 -2.63 -18.24 -1.19
N SER A 66 -2.49 -19.16 -2.14
CA SER A 66 -1.87 -18.90 -3.45
C SER A 66 -2.54 -19.65 -4.59
N SER A 67 -2.34 -19.15 -5.81
CA SER A 67 -2.81 -19.75 -7.05
C SER A 67 -1.62 -19.99 -7.98
N GLY A 68 -1.40 -21.24 -8.39
CA GLY A 68 -0.24 -21.60 -9.21
C GLY A 68 1.12 -21.29 -8.55
N GLY A 69 1.17 -21.27 -7.22
CA GLY A 69 2.39 -20.98 -6.46
C GLY A 69 2.82 -19.51 -6.47
N ARG A 70 1.87 -18.59 -6.72
CA ARG A 70 2.02 -17.12 -6.67
C ARG A 70 0.88 -16.50 -5.85
N ALA A 71 1.15 -15.43 -5.11
CA ALA A 71 0.17 -14.63 -4.37
C ALA A 71 0.77 -13.31 -3.89
N MET A 72 -0.06 -12.44 -3.30
CA MET A 72 0.35 -11.14 -2.76
C MET A 72 0.99 -10.22 -3.82
N GLU A 73 0.58 -10.38 -5.07
CA GLU A 73 0.91 -9.46 -6.17
C GLU A 73 -0.21 -8.41 -6.19
N LEU A 74 -0.07 -7.46 -5.27
CA LEU A 74 -1.12 -6.51 -4.92
C LEU A 74 -1.14 -5.33 -5.88
N SER A 75 -2.01 -5.38 -6.88
CA SER A 75 -1.92 -4.51 -8.05
C SER A 75 -2.68 -3.19 -7.95
N ASP A 76 -3.54 -3.00 -6.93
CA ASP A 76 -4.19 -1.71 -6.66
C ASP A 76 -4.69 -1.62 -5.20
N MET A 77 -5.10 -0.43 -4.77
CA MET A 77 -5.64 -0.16 -3.46
C MET A 77 -6.71 0.94 -3.47
N VAL A 78 -7.84 0.69 -2.84
CA VAL A 78 -9.00 1.61 -2.82
C VAL A 78 -9.66 1.66 -1.45
N VAL A 79 -10.24 2.81 -1.11
CA VAL A 79 -11.16 2.92 0.02
C VAL A 79 -12.57 2.61 -0.46
N PHE A 80 -13.17 1.55 0.06
CA PHE A 80 -14.56 1.16 -0.22
C PHE A 80 -15.29 0.79 1.07
N ASP A 81 -16.48 1.34 1.26
CA ASP A 81 -17.28 1.17 2.48
C ASP A 81 -16.47 1.39 3.78
N ARG A 82 -15.67 2.46 3.81
CA ARG A 82 -14.78 2.82 4.93
C ARG A 82 -13.66 1.81 5.23
N ASN A 83 -13.45 0.83 4.36
CA ASN A 83 -12.34 -0.13 4.46
C ASN A 83 -11.28 0.19 3.40
N LEU A 84 -10.01 -0.04 3.74
CA LEU A 84 -8.92 -0.04 2.77
C LEU A 84 -8.83 -1.45 2.16
N LEU A 85 -9.08 -1.56 0.86
CA LEU A 85 -9.08 -2.82 0.14
C LEU A 85 -7.95 -2.86 -0.88
N THR A 86 -7.41 -4.05 -1.12
CA THR A 86 -6.45 -4.34 -2.18
C THR A 86 -6.82 -5.66 -2.85
N VAL A 87 -6.26 -5.92 -4.03
CA VAL A 87 -6.55 -7.10 -4.84
C VAL A 87 -5.25 -7.79 -5.21
N ASP A 88 -5.20 -9.10 -5.05
CA ASP A 88 -4.12 -9.94 -5.57
C ASP A 88 -4.47 -10.43 -6.98
N ASP A 89 -3.69 -10.05 -7.99
CA ASP A 89 -3.99 -10.39 -9.39
C ASP A 89 -3.80 -11.88 -9.71
N ARG A 90 -3.16 -12.63 -8.82
CA ARG A 90 -2.91 -14.07 -8.97
C ARG A 90 -4.07 -14.91 -8.47
N THR A 91 -4.56 -14.59 -7.28
CA THR A 91 -5.65 -15.34 -6.63
C THR A 91 -7.02 -14.75 -6.93
N GLY A 92 -7.10 -13.47 -7.33
CA GLY A 92 -8.34 -12.72 -7.47
C GLY A 92 -9.01 -12.38 -6.13
N ILE A 93 -8.31 -12.57 -5.01
CA ILE A 93 -8.83 -12.29 -3.68
C ILE A 93 -8.75 -10.79 -3.38
N LEU A 94 -9.85 -10.25 -2.85
CA LEU A 94 -9.88 -8.93 -2.23
C LEU A 94 -9.48 -9.06 -0.76
N TYR A 95 -8.45 -8.34 -0.37
CA TYR A 95 -8.00 -8.25 1.01
C TYR A 95 -8.42 -6.91 1.61
N LYS A 96 -8.88 -6.95 2.86
CA LYS A 96 -8.95 -5.76 3.70
C LYS A 96 -7.60 -5.58 4.40
N VAL A 97 -7.00 -4.42 4.24
CA VAL A 97 -5.69 -4.02 4.80
C VAL A 97 -5.86 -3.36 6.17
#